data_AF-A0A354HHN8-F1
#
_entry.id   AF-A0A354HHN8-F1
#
_cell.length_a   1.000
_cell.length_b   1.000
_cell.length_c   1.000
_cell.angle_alpha   90.00
_cell.angle_beta   90.00
_cell.angle_gamma   90.00
#
_symmetry.space_group_name_H-M   'P 1'
#
loop_
_entity.id
_entity.type
_entity.pdbx_description
1 polymer ?
#
loop_
_entity_poly.entity_id
_entity_poly.type
_entity_poly.pdbx_seq_one_letter_code
_entity_poly.pdbx_strand_id
1 'polypeptide(L)'
;MNKMHSGRIAQTFIYVGKLFRMFIFRNDWKVLPMAAIIAALVSYVISGTVFKTMEGTLQGTFALSCICIWNGFFNSIQVICRERPIIKREHRSGLHMSSYIAAHMIYQVFLCLCQTIIVIAVLKVTDVAVPTVSYVTGSATIDFGITLFLSTYAADMLALFVSALVRNTTMAMTIMPFLMIFQLIFSGGFFSLQGEALALTNFTISKWSLSALCAEGEYNSLPNGVVLSALNSMNTENVSMPENIETDDAEQYMFMIDNMREMMKDEETRNSFMLKCGEMSRNDQFESSAENIIDCWISISLYVILFSVLSVISLEFIDRDKR
;
A
#
# COMPACT_ATOMS: atom_id res chain seq x y z
N MET A 1 18.48 36.56 -32.09
CA MET A 1 18.10 35.14 -32.24
C MET A 1 16.91 34.90 -31.29
N ASN A 2 15.68 34.92 -31.83
CA ASN A 2 14.45 34.75 -31.07
C ASN A 2 14.47 33.41 -30.33
N LYS A 3 14.70 33.42 -29.01
CA LYS A 3 14.36 32.26 -28.18
C LYS A 3 12.84 32.19 -28.15
N MET A 4 12.25 31.41 -29.06
CA MET A 4 10.86 30.99 -28.91
C MET A 4 10.75 30.39 -27.51
N HIS A 5 10.01 31.05 -26.62
CA HIS A 5 9.65 30.46 -25.34
C HIS A 5 8.86 29.19 -25.68
N SER A 6 9.50 28.04 -25.48
CA SER A 6 8.87 26.74 -25.61
C SER A 6 7.58 26.75 -24.80
N GLY A 7 6.44 26.43 -25.43
CA GLY A 7 5.15 26.37 -24.75
C GLY A 7 5.17 25.32 -23.62
N ARG A 8 4.26 25.44 -22.66
CA ARG A 8 4.19 24.58 -21.45
C ARG A 8 4.29 23.08 -21.75
N ILE A 9 3.65 22.62 -22.82
CA ILE A 9 3.65 21.21 -23.23
C ILE A 9 5.04 20.81 -23.77
N ALA A 10 5.63 21.62 -24.63
CA ALA A 10 6.96 21.36 -25.18
C ALA A 10 8.04 21.36 -24.09
N GLN A 11 7.95 22.24 -23.10
CA GLN A 11 8.82 22.21 -21.92
C GLN A 11 8.70 20.88 -21.17
N THR A 12 7.47 20.39 -20.95
CA THR A 12 7.21 19.12 -20.25
C THR A 12 7.97 17.97 -20.91
N PHE A 13 7.81 17.78 -22.23
CA PHE A 13 8.49 16.70 -22.96
C PHE A 13 10.02 16.81 -22.95
N ILE A 14 10.57 18.03 -22.99
CA ILE A 14 12.01 18.25 -22.86
C ILE A 14 12.51 17.78 -21.49
N TYR A 15 11.79 18.10 -20.41
CA TYR A 15 12.15 17.65 -19.06
C TYR A 15 11.97 16.15 -18.89
N VAL A 16 10.91 15.56 -19.43
CA VAL A 16 10.75 14.10 -19.45
C VAL A 16 11.98 13.44 -20.09
N GLY A 17 12.42 13.94 -21.25
CA GLY A 17 13.65 13.45 -21.90
C GLY A 17 14.91 13.61 -21.03
N LYS A 18 15.01 14.72 -20.27
CA LYS A 18 16.10 14.95 -19.31
C LYS A 18 16.07 13.92 -18.17
N LEU A 19 14.89 13.62 -17.63
CA LEU A 19 14.69 12.63 -16.56
C LEU A 19 15.01 11.21 -17.03
N PHE A 20 14.56 10.81 -18.22
CA PHE A 20 14.96 9.52 -18.81
C PHE A 20 16.46 9.41 -19.07
N ARG A 21 17.12 10.52 -19.42
CA ARG A 21 18.58 10.55 -19.52
C ARG A 21 19.23 10.35 -18.14
N MET A 22 18.73 11.01 -17.09
CA MET A 22 19.25 10.78 -15.73
C MET A 22 19.04 9.33 -15.28
N PHE A 23 17.90 8.72 -15.61
CA PHE A 23 17.64 7.30 -15.33
C PHE A 23 18.74 6.38 -15.86
N ILE A 24 19.15 6.56 -17.11
CA ILE A 24 20.16 5.72 -17.77
C ILE A 24 21.57 6.05 -17.27
N PHE A 25 21.93 7.33 -17.17
CA PHE A 25 23.32 7.74 -16.96
C PHE A 25 23.70 8.04 -15.51
N ARG A 26 22.72 8.27 -14.63
CA ARG A 26 22.94 8.76 -13.26
C ARG A 26 22.58 7.73 -12.18
N ASN A 27 22.29 6.50 -12.58
CA ASN A 27 21.93 5.39 -11.69
C ASN A 27 20.60 5.55 -10.93
N ASP A 28 19.65 6.33 -11.43
CA ASP A 28 18.32 6.39 -10.79
C ASP A 28 17.58 5.05 -10.96
N TRP A 29 17.99 4.18 -11.89
CA TRP A 29 17.49 2.81 -12.04
C TRP A 29 17.65 1.93 -10.80
N LYS A 30 18.47 2.32 -9.82
CA LYS A 30 18.68 1.58 -8.54
C LYS A 30 17.40 1.41 -7.71
N VAL A 31 16.38 2.24 -7.92
CA VAL A 31 15.07 2.09 -7.25
C VAL A 31 14.34 0.80 -7.67
N LEU A 32 14.64 0.23 -8.83
CA LEU A 32 14.03 -1.00 -9.34
C LEU A 32 14.52 -2.27 -8.61
N PRO A 33 15.84 -2.56 -8.53
CA PRO A 33 16.32 -3.70 -7.76
C PRO A 33 16.05 -3.53 -6.26
N MET A 34 16.00 -2.29 -5.75
CA MET A 34 15.60 -2.04 -4.36
C MET A 34 14.16 -2.47 -4.09
N ALA A 35 13.22 -2.12 -5.00
CA ALA A 35 11.84 -2.58 -4.91
C ALA A 35 11.75 -4.12 -4.97
N ALA A 36 12.55 -4.78 -5.80
CA ALA A 36 12.62 -6.24 -5.86
C ALA A 36 13.07 -6.88 -4.55
N ILE A 37 14.10 -6.31 -3.91
CA ILE A 37 14.62 -6.80 -2.62
C ILE A 37 13.57 -6.63 -1.52
N ILE A 38 12.94 -5.45 -1.42
CA ILE A 38 11.90 -5.19 -0.43
C ILE A 38 10.71 -6.14 -0.65
N ALA A 39 10.29 -6.32 -1.90
CA ALA A 39 9.23 -7.26 -2.25
C ALA A 39 9.59 -8.69 -1.86
N ALA A 40 10.83 -9.15 -2.11
CA ALA A 40 11.26 -10.50 -1.79
C ALA A 40 11.28 -10.75 -0.28
N LEU A 41 11.74 -9.77 0.51
CA LEU A 41 11.75 -9.86 1.98
C LEU A 41 10.33 -9.97 2.54
N VAL A 42 9.42 -9.12 2.09
CA VAL A 42 8.02 -9.18 2.55
C VAL A 42 7.36 -10.46 2.06
N SER A 43 7.58 -10.83 0.80
CA SER A 43 7.04 -12.04 0.19
C SER A 43 7.42 -13.29 0.98
N TYR A 44 8.67 -13.38 1.43
CA TYR A 44 9.14 -14.47 2.27
C TYR A 44 8.34 -14.60 3.57
N VAL A 45 8.02 -13.47 4.23
CA VAL A 45 7.28 -13.44 5.50
C VAL A 45 5.81 -13.78 5.30
N ILE A 46 5.21 -13.31 4.22
CA ILE A 46 3.78 -13.46 3.98
C ILE A 46 3.44 -14.77 3.25
N SER A 47 4.44 -15.47 2.71
CA SER A 47 4.24 -16.71 1.97
C SER A 47 3.56 -17.77 2.87
N GLY A 48 2.44 -18.30 2.37
CA GLY A 48 1.68 -19.36 3.05
C GLY A 48 0.38 -18.94 3.72
N THR A 49 0.20 -17.68 4.13
CA THR A 49 -1.00 -17.22 4.90
C THR A 49 -1.90 -16.23 4.16
N VAL A 50 -1.35 -15.44 3.23
CA VAL A 50 -2.10 -14.40 2.50
C VAL A 50 -3.11 -15.02 1.54
N PHE A 51 -4.29 -14.40 1.47
CA PHE A 51 -5.46 -14.84 0.68
C PHE A 51 -5.99 -16.23 1.03
N LYS A 52 -5.65 -16.75 2.22
CA LYS A 52 -6.19 -18.03 2.73
C LYS A 52 -6.99 -17.86 4.01
N THR A 53 -6.57 -16.94 4.88
CA THR A 53 -7.29 -16.58 6.10
C THR A 53 -7.58 -15.10 6.11
N MET A 54 -8.61 -14.68 6.83
CA MET A 54 -8.91 -13.25 7.03
C MET A 54 -7.68 -12.50 7.56
N GLU A 55 -7.11 -12.97 8.68
CA GLU A 55 -5.98 -12.31 9.34
C GLU A 55 -4.71 -12.30 8.48
N GLY A 56 -4.39 -13.41 7.81
CA GLY A 56 -3.26 -13.50 6.90
C GLY A 56 -3.41 -12.54 5.73
N THR A 57 -4.63 -12.39 5.20
CA THR A 57 -4.92 -11.44 4.12
C THR A 57 -4.80 -10.00 4.58
N LEU A 58 -5.33 -9.65 5.76
CA LEU A 58 -5.18 -8.31 6.33
C LEU A 58 -3.70 -7.96 6.56
N GLN A 59 -2.93 -8.86 7.17
CA GLN A 59 -1.51 -8.66 7.43
C GLN A 59 -0.69 -8.59 6.14
N GLY A 60 -0.97 -9.48 5.19
CA GLY A 60 -0.28 -9.54 3.91
C GLY A 60 -0.52 -8.33 3.03
N THR A 61 -1.79 -7.94 2.86
CA THR A 61 -2.18 -6.78 2.06
C THR A 61 -1.71 -5.47 2.69
N PHE A 62 -1.66 -5.39 4.02
CA PHE A 62 -1.02 -4.28 4.71
C PHE A 62 0.48 -4.23 4.44
N ALA A 63 1.18 -5.36 4.53
CA ALA A 63 2.59 -5.41 4.21
C ALA A 63 2.86 -5.01 2.75
N LEU A 64 2.00 -5.42 1.81
CA LEU A 64 2.04 -4.97 0.40
C LEU A 64 1.81 -3.46 0.27
N SER A 65 0.84 -2.89 1.00
CA SER A 65 0.63 -1.45 1.05
C SER A 65 1.85 -0.72 1.59
N CYS A 66 2.53 -1.26 2.61
CA CYS A 66 3.79 -0.73 3.13
C CYS A 66 4.87 -0.69 2.03
N ILE A 67 5.01 -1.75 1.23
CA ILE A 67 5.97 -1.80 0.11
C ILE A 67 5.68 -0.69 -0.89
N CYS A 68 4.42 -0.52 -1.29
CA CYS A 68 3.99 0.52 -2.23
C CYS A 68 4.34 1.92 -1.71
N ILE A 69 3.99 2.20 -0.45
CA ILE A 69 4.28 3.49 0.17
C ILE A 69 5.79 3.71 0.25
N TRP A 70 6.54 2.69 0.69
CA TRP A 70 7.99 2.78 0.81
C TRP A 70 8.68 3.07 -0.53
N ASN A 71 8.28 2.35 -1.59
CA ASN A 71 8.78 2.55 -2.94
C ASN A 71 8.46 3.95 -3.47
N GLY A 72 7.22 4.41 -3.29
CA GLY A 72 6.80 5.76 -3.68
C GLY A 72 7.64 6.83 -2.98
N PHE A 73 7.88 6.70 -1.67
CA PHE A 73 8.72 7.66 -0.96
C PHE A 73 10.16 7.70 -1.48
N PHE A 74 10.78 6.55 -1.73
CA PHE A 74 12.16 6.52 -2.24
C PHE A 74 12.31 7.10 -3.65
N ASN A 75 11.27 7.03 -4.47
CA ASN A 75 11.32 7.58 -5.83
C ASN A 75 11.52 9.11 -5.80
N SER A 76 10.83 9.84 -4.90
CA SER A 76 10.74 11.31 -5.03
C SER A 76 11.05 12.16 -3.82
N ILE A 77 11.22 11.59 -2.62
CA ILE A 77 11.38 12.38 -1.39
C ILE A 77 12.54 13.38 -1.44
N GLN A 78 13.60 13.10 -2.22
CA GLN A 78 14.75 13.98 -2.38
C GLN A 78 14.86 14.68 -3.74
N VAL A 79 13.98 14.39 -4.70
CA VAL A 79 14.14 14.82 -6.10
C VAL A 79 14.22 16.34 -6.21
N ILE A 80 13.23 17.05 -5.68
CA ILE A 80 13.18 18.51 -5.75
C ILE A 80 14.27 19.12 -4.88
N CYS A 81 14.53 18.57 -3.69
CA CYS A 81 15.62 19.02 -2.82
C CYS A 81 16.99 19.01 -3.52
N ARG A 82 17.30 17.94 -4.27
CA ARG A 82 18.57 17.80 -5.01
C ARG A 82 18.65 18.73 -6.21
N GLU A 83 17.52 18.98 -6.86
CA GLU A 83 17.44 19.78 -8.09
C GLU A 83 17.12 21.26 -7.85
N ARG A 84 16.82 21.66 -6.61
CA ARG A 84 16.42 23.03 -6.22
C ARG A 84 17.29 24.14 -6.84
N PRO A 85 18.64 24.07 -6.84
CA PRO A 85 19.46 25.11 -7.48
C PRO A 85 19.27 25.19 -9.00
N ILE A 86 19.06 24.05 -9.65
CA ILE A 86 18.84 23.93 -11.09
C ILE A 86 17.46 24.51 -11.43
N ILE A 87 16.43 24.12 -10.67
CA ILE A 87 15.05 24.60 -10.81
C ILE A 87 15.00 26.13 -10.69
N LYS A 88 15.65 26.74 -9.69
CA LYS A 88 15.72 28.20 -9.54
C LYS A 88 16.35 28.89 -10.75
N ARG A 89 17.42 28.32 -11.30
CA ARG A 89 18.11 28.89 -12.48
C ARG A 89 17.24 28.80 -13.74
N GLU A 90 16.58 27.66 -13.94
CA GLU A 90 15.74 27.40 -15.10
C GLU A 90 14.41 28.17 -15.02
N HIS A 91 13.84 28.37 -13.83
CA HIS A 91 12.67 29.22 -13.60
C HIS A 91 12.91 30.68 -13.99
N ARG A 92 14.04 31.27 -13.55
CA ARG A 92 14.46 32.62 -13.97
C ARG A 92 14.68 32.76 -15.47
N SER A 93 14.91 31.64 -16.16
CA SER A 93 15.08 31.57 -17.61
C SER A 93 13.76 31.33 -18.36
N GLY A 94 12.62 31.23 -17.67
CA GLY A 94 11.28 31.07 -18.24
C GLY A 94 10.70 29.65 -18.18
N LEU A 95 11.20 28.76 -17.33
CA LEU A 95 10.57 27.46 -17.06
C LEU A 95 9.26 27.63 -16.29
N HIS A 96 8.20 26.93 -16.70
CA HIS A 96 6.97 26.85 -15.91
C HIS A 96 7.03 25.71 -14.89
N MET A 97 6.70 26.00 -13.62
CA MET A 97 6.68 24.99 -12.54
C MET A 97 5.69 23.85 -12.79
N SER A 98 4.55 24.16 -13.40
CA SER A 98 3.57 23.16 -13.83
C SER A 98 4.13 22.20 -14.88
N SER A 99 4.95 22.69 -15.83
CA SER A 99 5.64 21.84 -16.81
C SER A 99 6.69 20.93 -16.17
N TYR A 100 7.38 21.42 -15.13
CA TYR A 100 8.33 20.61 -14.36
C TYR A 100 7.62 19.49 -13.60
N ILE A 101 6.57 19.79 -12.83
CA ILE A 101 5.82 18.77 -12.08
C ILE A 101 5.14 17.78 -13.02
N ALA A 102 4.54 18.25 -14.13
CA ALA A 102 3.96 17.35 -15.13
C ALA A 102 5.00 16.39 -15.74
N ALA A 103 6.24 16.86 -15.94
CA ALA A 103 7.31 16.00 -16.43
C ALA A 103 7.68 14.91 -15.41
N HIS A 104 7.72 15.27 -14.13
CA HIS A 104 7.91 14.32 -13.03
C HIS A 104 6.76 13.32 -12.94
N MET A 105 5.51 13.78 -13.05
CA MET A 105 4.34 12.90 -13.06
C MET A 105 4.44 11.83 -14.15
N ILE A 106 4.79 12.22 -15.39
CA ILE A 106 4.93 11.28 -16.52
C ILE A 106 6.10 10.30 -16.30
N TYR A 107 7.24 10.81 -15.85
CA TYR A 107 8.42 9.99 -15.58
C TYR A 107 8.15 8.97 -14.45
N GLN A 108 7.45 9.38 -13.42
CA GLN A 108 7.12 8.56 -12.27
C GLN A 108 6.07 7.50 -12.58
N VAL A 109 5.14 7.75 -13.51
CA VAL A 109 4.25 6.70 -14.04
C VAL A 109 5.08 5.55 -14.61
N PHE A 110 6.10 5.86 -15.43
CA PHE A 110 6.99 4.84 -15.99
C PHE A 110 7.73 4.06 -14.88
N LEU A 111 8.33 4.75 -13.91
CA LEU A 111 9.04 4.10 -12.80
C LEU A 111 8.12 3.22 -11.95
N CYS A 112 6.96 3.74 -11.55
CA CYS A 112 6.02 3.02 -10.70
C CYS A 112 5.45 1.79 -11.43
N LEU A 113 5.17 1.89 -12.74
CA LEU A 113 4.75 0.73 -13.54
C LEU A 113 5.83 -0.37 -13.54
N CYS A 114 7.10 -0.01 -13.77
CA CYS A 114 8.20 -0.97 -13.70
C CYS A 114 8.32 -1.61 -12.32
N GLN A 115 8.21 -0.82 -11.23
CA GLN A 115 8.26 -1.34 -9.86
C GLN A 115 7.09 -2.28 -9.56
N THR A 116 5.88 -1.94 -9.98
CA THR A 116 4.70 -2.80 -9.80
C THR A 116 4.87 -4.14 -10.53
N ILE A 117 5.35 -4.12 -11.78
CA ILE A 117 5.61 -5.36 -12.54
C ILE A 117 6.65 -6.22 -11.81
N ILE A 118 7.71 -5.60 -11.28
CA ILE A 118 8.73 -6.28 -10.50
C ILE A 118 8.14 -6.89 -9.22
N VAL A 119 7.33 -6.14 -8.47
CA VAL A 119 6.66 -6.63 -7.25
C VAL A 119 5.79 -7.86 -7.58
N ILE A 120 4.93 -7.78 -8.60
CA ILE A 120 4.08 -8.90 -9.03
C ILE A 120 4.94 -10.10 -9.46
N ALA A 121 6.01 -9.87 -10.22
CA ALA A 121 6.91 -10.94 -10.65
C ALA A 121 7.58 -11.64 -9.46
N VAL A 122 8.03 -10.87 -8.47
CA VAL A 122 8.62 -11.41 -7.24
C VAL A 122 7.60 -12.24 -6.47
N LEU A 123 6.37 -11.73 -6.27
CA LEU A 123 5.30 -12.45 -5.56
C LEU A 123 5.01 -13.81 -6.24
N LYS A 124 4.97 -13.85 -7.57
CA LYS A 124 4.79 -15.09 -8.35
C LYS A 124 5.95 -16.07 -8.20
N VAL A 125 7.19 -15.59 -8.21
CA VAL A 125 8.39 -16.45 -8.06
C VAL A 125 8.45 -17.09 -6.67
N THR A 126 7.99 -16.38 -5.65
CA THR A 126 7.95 -16.85 -4.25
C THR A 126 6.69 -17.63 -3.89
N ASP A 127 5.84 -17.97 -4.87
CA ASP A 127 4.60 -18.73 -4.68
C ASP A 127 3.62 -18.10 -3.67
N VAL A 128 3.59 -16.75 -3.61
CA VAL A 128 2.55 -16.05 -2.87
C VAL A 128 1.26 -16.13 -3.68
N ALA A 129 0.19 -16.56 -3.02
CA ALA A 129 -1.13 -16.56 -3.62
C ALA A 129 -1.45 -15.16 -4.16
N VAL A 130 -2.01 -15.10 -5.36
CA VAL A 130 -2.52 -13.86 -5.96
C VAL A 130 -4.03 -14.05 -6.10
N PRO A 131 -4.84 -12.98 -5.96
CA PRO A 131 -6.27 -13.08 -6.15
C PRO A 131 -6.62 -13.75 -7.48
N THR A 132 -7.62 -14.64 -7.45
CA THR A 132 -8.08 -15.41 -8.62
C THR A 132 -9.29 -14.77 -9.28
N VAL A 133 -10.11 -14.05 -8.50
CA VAL A 133 -11.32 -13.37 -8.96
C VAL A 133 -10.99 -11.95 -9.43
N SER A 134 -11.53 -11.57 -10.58
CA SER A 134 -11.47 -10.20 -11.10
C SER A 134 -12.83 -9.54 -10.92
N TYR A 135 -12.80 -8.25 -10.56
CA TYR A 135 -14.00 -7.45 -10.35
C TYR A 135 -14.15 -6.34 -11.39
N VAL A 136 -13.06 -5.84 -11.98
CA VAL A 136 -13.11 -4.65 -12.86
C VAL A 136 -12.60 -4.93 -14.27
N THR A 137 -11.38 -5.43 -14.44
CA THR A 137 -10.71 -5.51 -15.75
C THR A 137 -10.79 -6.88 -16.43
N GLY A 138 -11.39 -7.88 -15.77
CA GLY A 138 -11.50 -9.26 -16.26
C GLY A 138 -10.29 -10.14 -15.98
N SER A 139 -9.19 -9.59 -15.45
CA SER A 139 -8.04 -10.35 -14.94
C SER A 139 -7.67 -9.90 -13.54
N ALA A 140 -7.68 -10.83 -12.59
CA ALA A 140 -7.41 -10.55 -11.18
C ALA A 140 -6.00 -10.01 -10.95
N THR A 141 -5.02 -10.47 -11.74
CA THR A 141 -3.64 -9.93 -11.68
C THR A 141 -3.57 -8.47 -12.16
N ILE A 142 -4.43 -8.06 -13.09
CA ILE A 142 -4.46 -6.69 -13.59
C ILE A 142 -5.12 -5.77 -12.57
N ASP A 143 -6.27 -6.15 -12.00
CA ASP A 143 -6.93 -5.38 -10.92
C ASP A 143 -5.95 -5.14 -9.76
N PHE A 144 -5.33 -6.22 -9.28
CA PHE A 144 -4.31 -6.17 -8.24
C PHE A 144 -3.10 -5.30 -8.62
N GLY A 145 -2.63 -5.39 -9.87
CA GLY A 145 -1.54 -4.57 -10.36
C GLY A 145 -1.90 -3.08 -10.44
N ILE A 146 -3.14 -2.75 -10.83
CA ILE A 146 -3.64 -1.38 -10.84
C ILE A 146 -3.65 -0.82 -9.42
N THR A 147 -4.14 -1.58 -8.44
CA THR A 147 -4.12 -1.18 -7.02
C THR A 147 -2.69 -0.91 -6.53
N LEU A 148 -1.75 -1.83 -6.75
CA LEU A 148 -0.34 -1.63 -6.35
C LEU A 148 0.30 -0.42 -7.04
N PHE A 149 0.02 -0.22 -8.33
CA PHE A 149 0.51 0.91 -9.10
C PHE A 149 -0.03 2.24 -8.57
N LEU A 150 -1.36 2.36 -8.42
CA LEU A 150 -2.01 3.57 -7.92
C LEU A 150 -1.51 3.93 -6.53
N SER A 151 -1.39 2.95 -5.63
CA SER A 151 -0.88 3.16 -4.27
C SER A 151 0.57 3.66 -4.27
N THR A 152 1.44 3.04 -5.07
CA THR A 152 2.84 3.45 -5.19
C THR A 152 2.95 4.86 -5.77
N TYR A 153 2.16 5.15 -6.81
CA TYR A 153 2.17 6.45 -7.49
C TYR A 153 1.61 7.58 -6.62
N ALA A 154 0.55 7.33 -5.85
CA ALA A 154 0.03 8.31 -4.89
C ALA A 154 1.03 8.61 -3.77
N ALA A 155 1.71 7.59 -3.25
CA ALA A 155 2.78 7.78 -2.27
C ALA A 155 3.97 8.55 -2.86
N ASP A 156 4.29 8.32 -4.13
CA ASP A 156 5.32 9.05 -4.86
C ASP A 156 4.97 10.54 -5.03
N MET A 157 3.72 10.85 -5.38
CA MET A 157 3.22 12.24 -5.43
C MET A 157 3.28 12.93 -4.08
N LEU A 158 2.90 12.24 -3.00
CA LEU A 158 3.04 12.76 -1.64
C LEU A 158 4.51 13.06 -1.31
N ALA A 159 5.43 12.15 -1.66
CA ALA A 159 6.85 12.33 -1.43
C ALA A 159 7.44 13.48 -2.27
N LEU A 160 6.98 13.63 -3.52
CA LEU A 160 7.34 14.75 -4.38
C LEU A 160 6.86 16.08 -3.77
N PHE A 161 5.63 16.14 -3.27
CA PHE A 161 5.10 17.31 -2.55
C PHE A 161 5.94 17.66 -1.33
N VAL A 162 6.29 16.66 -0.52
CA VAL A 162 7.16 16.86 0.64
C VAL A 162 8.55 17.34 0.21
N SER A 163 9.09 16.83 -0.90
CA SER A 163 10.33 17.31 -1.48
C SER A 163 10.26 18.78 -1.92
N ALA A 164 9.08 19.24 -2.36
CA ALA A 164 8.86 20.65 -2.69
C ALA A 164 8.85 21.56 -1.45
N LEU A 165 8.28 21.08 -0.35
CA LEU A 165 8.23 21.82 0.92
C LEU A 165 9.59 21.88 1.61
N VAL A 166 10.31 20.77 1.61
CA VAL A 166 11.59 20.64 2.30
C VAL A 166 12.71 21.26 1.48
N ARG A 167 13.68 21.87 2.18
CA ARG A 167 14.79 22.60 1.54
C ARG A 167 16.07 21.80 1.42
N ASN A 168 16.24 20.75 2.22
CA ASN A 168 17.46 19.95 2.29
C ASN A 168 17.13 18.46 2.23
N THR A 169 17.95 17.69 1.52
CA THR A 169 17.83 16.23 1.43
C THR A 169 17.92 15.56 2.79
N THR A 170 18.74 16.06 3.71
CA THR A 170 18.83 15.53 5.09
C THR A 170 17.49 15.66 5.81
N MET A 171 16.86 16.83 5.75
CA MET A 171 15.55 17.06 6.39
C MET A 171 14.46 16.20 5.75
N ALA A 172 14.53 15.97 4.43
CA ALA A 172 13.58 15.12 3.73
C ALA A 172 13.67 13.67 4.24
N MET A 173 14.89 13.17 4.46
CA MET A 173 15.11 11.85 5.06
C MET A 173 14.71 11.77 6.53
N THR A 174 14.84 12.86 7.28
CA THR A 174 14.38 12.90 8.67
C THR A 174 12.85 12.85 8.77
N ILE A 175 12.13 13.50 7.85
CA ILE A 175 10.66 13.56 7.85
C ILE A 175 10.03 12.26 7.31
N MET A 176 10.70 11.58 6.37
CA MET A 176 10.18 10.37 5.72
C MET A 176 9.63 9.32 6.71
N PRO A 177 10.37 8.87 7.75
CA PRO A 177 9.85 7.87 8.69
C PRO A 177 8.58 8.32 9.43
N PHE A 178 8.47 9.59 9.80
CA PHE A 178 7.28 10.11 10.49
C PHE A 178 6.05 10.07 9.60
N LEU A 179 6.20 10.43 8.31
CA LEU A 179 5.11 10.32 7.34
C LEU A 179 4.73 8.87 7.08
N MET A 180 5.70 7.96 7.04
CA MET A 180 5.42 6.54 6.92
C MET A 180 4.62 6.03 8.13
N ILE A 181 5.05 6.35 9.35
CA ILE A 181 4.32 5.98 10.57
C ILE A 181 2.89 6.53 10.52
N PHE A 182 2.70 7.79 10.12
CA PHE A 182 1.38 8.38 9.97
C PHE A 182 0.51 7.60 8.97
N GLN A 183 1.04 7.28 7.79
CA GLN A 183 0.32 6.47 6.81
C GLN A 183 -0.05 5.10 7.40
N LEU A 184 0.87 4.42 8.08
CA LEU A 184 0.63 3.05 8.54
C LEU A 184 -0.34 2.96 9.73
N ILE A 185 -0.19 3.83 10.72
CA ILE A 185 -1.04 3.84 11.93
C ILE A 185 -2.48 4.19 11.57
N PHE A 186 -2.67 5.22 10.74
CA PHE A 186 -3.99 5.69 10.33
C PHE A 186 -4.52 4.98 9.08
N SER A 187 -4.04 3.76 8.79
CA SER A 187 -4.56 2.95 7.68
C SER A 187 -5.94 2.35 7.96
N GLY A 188 -6.36 2.26 9.23
CA GLY A 188 -7.67 1.70 9.60
C GLY A 188 -7.75 0.17 9.59
N GLY A 189 -6.66 -0.53 9.27
CA GLY A 189 -6.62 -2.00 9.26
C GLY A 189 -6.39 -2.62 10.63
N PHE A 190 -5.27 -2.25 11.29
CA PHE A 190 -4.83 -2.87 12.54
C PHE A 190 -5.37 -2.19 13.80
N PHE A 191 -5.60 -0.88 13.73
CA PHE A 191 -6.06 -0.10 14.86
C PHE A 191 -7.51 0.27 14.63
N SER A 192 -8.39 -0.13 15.54
CA SER A 192 -9.78 0.34 15.57
C SER A 192 -9.79 1.81 15.99
N LEU A 193 -9.81 2.72 15.02
CA LEU A 193 -9.84 4.16 15.27
C LEU A 193 -11.28 4.62 15.56
N GLN A 194 -11.46 5.42 16.61
CA GLN A 194 -12.75 5.99 17.00
C GLN A 194 -12.68 7.53 17.04
N GLY A 195 -13.83 8.19 16.86
CA GLY A 195 -13.93 9.65 16.94
C GLY A 195 -13.13 10.39 15.86
N GLU A 196 -12.44 11.46 16.23
CA GLU A 196 -11.67 12.32 15.31
C GLU A 196 -10.54 11.56 14.59
N ALA A 197 -9.99 10.52 15.21
CA ALA A 197 -8.93 9.71 14.61
C ALA A 197 -9.42 8.95 13.36
N LEU A 198 -10.72 8.63 13.27
CA LEU A 198 -11.33 8.02 12.09
C LEU A 198 -11.35 9.00 10.89
N ALA A 199 -11.52 10.29 11.15
CA ALA A 199 -11.46 11.31 10.11
C ALA A 199 -10.05 11.42 9.50
N LEU A 200 -9.01 11.25 10.34
CA LEU A 200 -7.62 11.23 9.87
C LEU A 200 -7.31 10.04 8.95
N THR A 201 -7.98 8.91 9.15
CA THR A 201 -7.85 7.73 8.27
C THR A 201 -8.22 8.05 6.84
N ASN A 202 -9.19 8.93 6.60
CA ASN A 202 -9.57 9.28 5.23
C ASN A 202 -8.42 9.92 4.44
N PHE A 203 -7.50 10.61 5.12
CA PHE A 203 -6.34 11.30 4.55
C PHE A 203 -5.15 10.38 4.24
N THR A 204 -5.20 9.10 4.62
CA THR A 204 -4.11 8.17 4.35
C THR A 204 -4.32 7.41 3.05
N ILE A 205 -3.25 7.28 2.28
CA ILE A 205 -3.22 6.47 1.05
C ILE A 205 -3.30 4.99 1.43
N SER A 206 -2.70 4.62 2.57
CA SER A 206 -2.70 3.27 3.11
C SER A 206 -4.10 2.73 3.37
N LYS A 207 -5.07 3.56 3.81
CA LYS A 207 -6.46 3.13 4.02
C LYS A 207 -7.09 2.60 2.74
N TRP A 208 -7.08 3.42 1.70
CA TRP A 208 -7.68 3.09 0.42
C TRP A 208 -6.92 1.96 -0.27
N SER A 209 -5.59 1.96 -0.17
CA SER A 209 -4.75 0.87 -0.66
C SER A 209 -5.08 -0.45 0.04
N LEU A 210 -5.18 -0.46 1.36
CA LEU A 210 -5.47 -1.66 2.13
C LEU A 210 -6.87 -2.19 1.82
N SER A 211 -7.85 -1.28 1.76
CA SER A 211 -9.25 -1.62 1.51
C SER A 211 -9.42 -2.25 0.13
N ALA A 212 -8.80 -1.67 -0.92
CA ALA A 212 -8.80 -2.25 -2.26
C ALA A 212 -8.15 -3.64 -2.30
N LEU A 213 -6.95 -3.80 -1.71
CA LEU A 213 -6.24 -5.07 -1.70
C LEU A 213 -6.98 -6.17 -0.89
N CYS A 214 -7.64 -5.81 0.21
CA CYS A 214 -8.47 -6.73 0.99
C CYS A 214 -9.75 -7.12 0.25
N ALA A 215 -10.39 -6.16 -0.44
CA ALA A 215 -11.57 -6.41 -1.26
C ALA A 215 -11.26 -7.34 -2.44
N GLU A 216 -10.16 -7.09 -3.15
CA GLU A 216 -9.65 -7.96 -4.22
C GLU A 216 -9.26 -9.36 -3.69
N GLY A 217 -8.75 -9.42 -2.46
CA GLY A 217 -8.37 -10.65 -1.77
C GLY A 217 -9.52 -11.45 -1.16
N GLU A 218 -10.78 -11.10 -1.45
CA GLU A 218 -11.99 -11.74 -0.92
C GLU A 218 -12.02 -11.86 0.62
N TYR A 219 -11.49 -10.85 1.33
CA TYR A 219 -11.33 -10.90 2.79
C TYR A 219 -12.58 -11.39 3.54
N ASN A 220 -13.76 -10.85 3.20
CA ASN A 220 -15.03 -11.19 3.88
C ASN A 220 -15.54 -12.62 3.61
N SER A 221 -15.01 -13.29 2.59
CA SER A 221 -15.34 -14.67 2.20
C SER A 221 -14.36 -15.70 2.75
N LEU A 222 -13.20 -15.26 3.27
CA LEU A 222 -12.17 -16.15 3.80
C LEU A 222 -12.51 -16.68 5.19
N PRO A 223 -12.04 -17.87 5.57
CA PRO A 223 -12.19 -18.37 6.93
C PRO A 223 -11.40 -17.53 7.94
N ASN A 224 -11.96 -17.37 9.14
CA ASN A 224 -11.27 -16.72 10.25
C ASN A 224 -10.10 -17.61 10.73
N GLY A 225 -8.87 -17.08 10.65
CA GLY A 225 -7.64 -17.82 10.95
C GLY A 225 -7.48 -18.21 12.42
N VAL A 226 -7.90 -17.34 13.36
CA VAL A 226 -7.90 -17.64 14.80
C VAL A 226 -8.85 -18.77 15.12
N VAL A 227 -10.06 -18.75 14.55
CA VAL A 227 -11.04 -19.83 14.78
C VAL A 227 -10.53 -21.13 14.17
N LEU A 228 -9.95 -21.10 12.96
CA LEU A 228 -9.36 -22.29 12.35
C LEU A 228 -8.20 -22.87 13.18
N SER A 229 -7.35 -22.01 13.75
CA SER A 229 -6.23 -22.42 14.61
C SER A 229 -6.72 -22.95 15.95
N ALA A 230 -7.76 -22.34 16.53
CA ALA A 230 -8.42 -22.83 17.74
C ALA A 230 -9.02 -24.23 17.51
N LEU A 231 -9.66 -24.46 16.37
CA LEU A 231 -10.22 -25.78 16.04
C LEU A 231 -9.14 -26.84 15.80
N ASN A 232 -8.05 -26.47 15.12
CA ASN A 232 -6.94 -27.37 14.90
C ASN A 232 -6.24 -27.75 16.22
N SER A 233 -6.11 -26.81 17.16
CA SER A 233 -5.56 -27.08 18.49
C SER A 233 -6.49 -27.91 19.37
N MET A 234 -7.81 -27.76 19.22
CA MET A 234 -8.79 -28.68 19.83
C MET A 234 -8.70 -30.10 19.25
N ASN A 235 -8.25 -30.26 18.00
CA ASN A 235 -8.13 -31.57 17.35
C ASN A 235 -6.80 -32.29 17.69
N THR A 236 -5.82 -31.59 18.25
CA THR A 236 -4.60 -32.21 18.79
C THR A 236 -4.85 -32.75 20.20
N GLU A 237 -4.45 -33.99 20.49
CA GLU A 237 -4.66 -34.70 21.79
C GLU A 237 -4.05 -34.02 23.03
N ASN A 238 -3.27 -32.95 22.88
CA ASN A 238 -2.53 -32.30 23.95
C ASN A 238 -3.13 -30.94 24.35
N VAL A 239 -4.42 -30.89 24.68
CA VAL A 239 -4.97 -29.71 25.37
C VAL A 239 -4.46 -29.73 26.80
N SER A 240 -3.49 -28.88 27.12
CA SER A 240 -2.94 -28.75 28.47
C SER A 240 -4.00 -28.19 29.41
N MET A 241 -4.30 -28.94 30.47
CA MET A 241 -5.19 -28.49 31.54
C MET A 241 -4.66 -27.20 32.17
N PRO A 242 -5.49 -26.16 32.35
CA PRO A 242 -5.07 -24.99 33.11
C PRO A 242 -4.74 -25.40 34.56
N GLU A 243 -3.61 -24.92 35.08
CA GLU A 243 -2.97 -25.41 36.32
C GLU A 243 -3.77 -25.25 37.62
N ASN A 244 -4.99 -24.69 37.58
CA ASN A 244 -5.78 -24.28 38.78
C ASN A 244 -7.23 -24.81 38.82
N ILE A 245 -7.54 -25.98 38.25
CA ILE A 245 -8.88 -26.57 38.32
C ILE A 245 -8.91 -27.69 39.37
N GLU A 246 -9.89 -27.66 40.29
CA GLU A 246 -10.14 -28.77 41.24
C GLU A 246 -10.52 -30.05 40.48
N THR A 247 -10.10 -31.21 40.96
CA THR A 247 -10.17 -32.50 40.22
C THR A 247 -11.58 -32.92 39.78
N ASP A 248 -12.65 -32.46 40.43
CA ASP A 248 -14.03 -32.74 40.03
C ASP A 248 -14.49 -31.88 38.83
N ASP A 249 -13.99 -30.65 38.72
CA ASP A 249 -14.29 -29.75 37.59
C ASP A 249 -13.49 -30.15 36.33
N ALA A 250 -12.34 -30.82 36.51
CA ALA A 250 -11.47 -31.28 35.44
C ALA A 250 -12.16 -32.28 34.48
N GLU A 251 -12.92 -33.24 35.01
CA GLU A 251 -13.68 -34.18 34.18
C GLU A 251 -14.79 -33.47 33.39
N GLN A 252 -15.47 -32.51 34.01
CA GLN A 252 -16.52 -31.74 33.34
C GLN A 252 -15.96 -30.86 32.22
N TYR A 253 -14.76 -30.29 32.42
CA TYR A 253 -14.02 -29.57 31.39
C TYR A 253 -13.61 -30.47 30.22
N MET A 254 -13.07 -31.66 30.49
CA MET A 254 -12.71 -32.60 29.41
C MET A 254 -13.93 -33.13 28.67
N PHE A 255 -15.01 -33.42 29.38
CA PHE A 255 -16.28 -33.80 28.76
C PHE A 255 -16.82 -32.71 27.83
N MET A 256 -16.70 -31.43 28.22
CA MET A 256 -17.10 -30.31 27.37
C MET A 256 -16.22 -30.17 26.12
N ILE A 257 -14.90 -30.36 26.26
CA ILE A 257 -13.96 -30.31 25.13
C ILE A 257 -14.19 -31.49 24.18
N ASP A 258 -14.40 -32.69 24.69
CA ASP A 258 -14.66 -33.87 23.86
C ASP A 258 -16.00 -33.77 23.11
N ASN A 259 -17.05 -33.26 23.77
CA ASN A 259 -18.33 -32.98 23.08
C ASN A 259 -18.16 -31.92 22.00
N MET A 260 -17.42 -30.84 22.27
CA MET A 260 -17.12 -29.84 21.24
C MET A 260 -16.28 -30.43 20.10
N ARG A 261 -15.31 -31.29 20.40
CA ARG A 261 -14.50 -32.00 19.39
C ARG A 261 -15.39 -32.89 18.53
N GLU A 262 -16.32 -33.65 19.11
CA GLU A 262 -17.28 -34.46 18.35
C GLU A 262 -18.20 -33.62 17.47
N MET A 263 -18.74 -32.52 18.00
CA MET A 263 -19.56 -31.59 17.22
C MET A 263 -18.80 -30.97 16.04
N MET A 264 -17.50 -30.73 16.18
CA MET A 264 -16.65 -30.13 15.14
C MET A 264 -16.04 -31.15 14.16
N LYS A 265 -16.27 -32.46 14.35
CA LYS A 265 -15.93 -33.50 13.35
C LYS A 265 -16.83 -33.42 12.13
N ASP A 266 -18.08 -33.01 12.31
CA ASP A 266 -19.03 -32.82 11.23
C ASP A 266 -18.65 -31.59 10.38
N GLU A 267 -18.48 -31.79 9.08
CA GLU A 267 -17.98 -30.76 8.16
C GLU A 267 -18.99 -29.62 7.99
N GLU A 268 -20.29 -29.92 8.02
CA GLU A 268 -21.37 -28.93 7.91
C GLU A 268 -21.46 -28.06 9.16
N THR A 269 -21.42 -28.67 10.35
CA THR A 269 -21.37 -27.96 11.64
C THR A 269 -20.11 -27.12 11.78
N ARG A 270 -18.95 -27.65 11.37
CA ARG A 270 -17.70 -26.90 11.37
C ARG A 270 -17.76 -25.68 10.45
N ASN A 271 -18.24 -25.86 9.22
CA ASN A 271 -18.32 -24.77 8.24
C ASN A 271 -19.35 -23.70 8.65
N SER A 272 -20.49 -24.09 9.20
CA SER A 272 -21.50 -23.15 9.70
C SER A 272 -21.03 -22.36 10.94
N PHE A 273 -20.31 -23.00 11.86
CA PHE A 273 -19.66 -22.31 12.98
C PHE A 273 -18.60 -21.32 12.49
N MET A 274 -17.75 -21.73 11.55
CA MET A 274 -16.75 -20.85 10.93
C MET A 274 -17.38 -19.65 10.21
N LEU A 275 -18.46 -19.87 9.48
CA LEU A 275 -19.24 -18.80 8.84
C LEU A 275 -19.78 -17.80 9.86
N LYS A 276 -20.38 -18.29 10.95
CA LYS A 276 -20.97 -17.46 12.00
C LYS A 276 -19.93 -16.67 12.79
N CYS A 277 -18.75 -17.23 13.04
CA CYS A 277 -17.62 -16.48 13.60
C CYS A 277 -17.04 -15.47 12.60
N GLY A 278 -17.02 -15.81 11.31
CA GLY A 278 -16.63 -14.93 10.23
C GLY A 278 -17.54 -13.71 10.09
N GLU A 279 -18.86 -13.88 10.26
CA GLU A 279 -19.84 -12.78 10.23
C GLU A 279 -19.52 -11.66 11.23
N MET A 280 -19.01 -11.99 12.41
CA MET A 280 -18.60 -10.98 13.41
C MET A 280 -17.26 -10.30 13.09
N SER A 281 -16.47 -10.88 12.18
CA SER A 281 -15.17 -10.34 11.75
C SER A 281 -15.24 -9.62 10.40
N ARG A 282 -16.41 -9.61 9.75
CA ARG A 282 -16.60 -8.90 8.47
C ARG A 282 -16.42 -7.41 8.65
N ASN A 283 -15.83 -6.79 7.63
CA ASN A 283 -15.68 -5.35 7.55
C ASN A 283 -16.27 -4.86 6.23
N ASP A 284 -17.26 -3.97 6.33
CA ASP A 284 -17.94 -3.37 5.16
C ASP A 284 -16.95 -2.63 4.26
N GLN A 285 -15.85 -2.10 4.81
CA GLN A 285 -14.80 -1.44 4.03
C GLN A 285 -14.06 -2.40 3.08
N PHE A 286 -14.09 -3.70 3.36
CA PHE A 286 -13.43 -4.74 2.59
C PHE A 286 -14.41 -5.55 1.74
N GLU A 287 -15.61 -5.01 1.48
CA GLU A 287 -16.58 -5.65 0.61
C GLU A 287 -16.00 -5.84 -0.80
N SER A 288 -16.01 -7.09 -1.25
CA SER A 288 -15.50 -7.53 -2.55
C SER A 288 -16.50 -7.20 -3.65
N SER A 289 -16.61 -5.91 -3.98
CA SER A 289 -17.45 -5.38 -5.05
C SER A 289 -16.62 -4.50 -6.00
N ALA A 290 -17.00 -4.53 -7.29
CA ALA A 290 -16.39 -3.66 -8.29
C ALA A 290 -16.55 -2.17 -7.93
N GLU A 291 -17.71 -1.79 -7.36
CA GLU A 291 -17.97 -0.41 -6.95
C GLU A 291 -17.01 0.05 -5.85
N ASN A 292 -16.82 -0.78 -4.81
CA ASN A 292 -15.91 -0.47 -3.70
C ASN A 292 -14.45 -0.34 -4.16
N ILE A 293 -14.00 -1.24 -5.05
CA ILE A 293 -12.64 -1.20 -5.62
C ILE A 293 -12.44 0.07 -6.46
N ILE A 294 -13.42 0.41 -7.31
CA ILE A 294 -13.39 1.63 -8.12
C ILE A 294 -13.37 2.88 -7.24
N ASP A 295 -14.17 2.94 -6.18
CA ASP A 295 -14.20 4.06 -5.23
C ASP A 295 -12.85 4.22 -4.53
N CYS A 296 -12.18 3.12 -4.18
CA CYS A 296 -10.82 3.15 -3.66
C CYS A 296 -9.83 3.70 -4.70
N TRP A 297 -9.90 3.24 -5.95
CA TRP A 297 -9.02 3.73 -7.03
C TRP A 297 -9.24 5.21 -7.33
N ILE A 298 -10.48 5.68 -7.32
CA ILE A 298 -10.82 7.09 -7.48
C ILE A 298 -10.22 7.89 -6.33
N SER A 299 -10.38 7.43 -5.08
CA SER A 299 -9.84 8.10 -3.90
C SER A 299 -8.30 8.22 -3.96
N ILE A 300 -7.60 7.15 -4.35
CA ILE A 300 -6.14 7.17 -4.53
C ILE A 300 -5.74 8.13 -5.68
N SER A 301 -6.50 8.14 -6.77
CA SER A 301 -6.26 9.03 -7.90
C SER A 301 -6.50 10.51 -7.56
N LEU A 302 -7.46 10.80 -6.69
CA LEU A 302 -7.68 12.15 -6.17
C LEU A 302 -6.48 12.63 -5.34
N TYR A 303 -5.84 11.74 -4.56
CA TYR A 303 -4.59 12.08 -3.85
C TYR A 303 -3.45 12.43 -4.80
N VAL A 304 -3.30 11.70 -5.90
CA VAL A 304 -2.30 12.00 -6.94
C VAL A 304 -2.49 13.44 -7.44
N ILE A 305 -3.72 13.80 -7.82
CA ILE A 305 -4.05 15.14 -8.33
C ILE A 305 -3.81 16.19 -7.24
N LEU A 306 -4.28 15.96 -6.03
CA LEU A 306 -4.13 16.88 -4.90
C LEU A 306 -2.66 17.18 -4.62
N PHE A 307 -1.82 16.16 -4.45
CA PHE A 307 -0.40 16.35 -4.15
C PHE A 307 0.37 16.94 -5.33
N SER A 308 -0.03 16.64 -6.57
CA SER A 308 0.54 17.29 -7.76
C SER A 308 0.27 18.79 -7.76
N VAL A 309 -0.98 19.20 -7.52
CA VAL A 309 -1.38 20.62 -7.45
C VAL A 309 -0.67 21.33 -6.30
N LEU A 310 -0.64 20.71 -5.11
CA LEU A 310 0.08 21.26 -3.96
C LEU A 310 1.58 21.39 -4.21
N SER A 311 2.18 20.46 -4.97
CA SER A 311 3.59 20.54 -5.38
C SER A 311 3.84 21.74 -6.30
N VAL A 312 2.96 21.97 -7.28
CA VAL A 312 3.05 23.15 -8.18
C VAL A 312 2.96 24.44 -7.37
N ILE A 313 1.95 24.57 -6.51
CA ILE A 313 1.75 25.75 -5.67
C ILE A 313 2.97 25.99 -4.77
N SER A 314 3.48 24.93 -4.14
CA SER A 314 4.66 25.03 -3.25
C SER A 314 5.91 25.49 -4.00
N LEU A 315 6.09 25.02 -5.24
CA LEU A 315 7.21 25.41 -6.10
C LEU A 315 7.08 26.81 -6.69
N GLU A 316 5.88 27.36 -6.87
CA GLU A 316 5.75 28.76 -7.33
C GLU A 316 6.36 29.75 -6.34
N PHE A 317 6.38 29.42 -5.05
CA PHE A 317 7.03 30.24 -4.02
C PHE A 317 8.55 30.04 -3.91
N ILE A 318 9.17 29.22 -4.76
CA ILE A 318 10.60 28.88 -4.69
C ILE A 318 11.51 30.10 -4.85
N ASP A 319 11.07 31.13 -5.57
CA ASP A 319 11.84 32.38 -5.80
C ASP A 319 11.86 33.30 -4.57
N ARG A 320 10.92 33.17 -3.63
CA ARG A 320 10.95 33.91 -2.36
C ARG A 320 11.94 33.32 -1.36
N ASP A 321 12.54 32.19 -1.69
CA ASP A 321 13.48 31.50 -0.82
C ASP A 321 14.86 32.18 -0.90
N LYS A 322 15.19 32.97 0.14
CA LYS A 322 16.36 33.87 0.25
C LYS A 322 17.75 33.18 0.23
N ARG A 323 17.84 31.90 -0.15
CA ARG A 323 19.11 31.16 -0.30
C ARG A 323 19.13 30.37 -1.60
#